data_AF-A0A957IYJ3-F1
#
_entry.id   AF-A0A957IYJ3-F1
#
_cell.length_a   1.000
_cell.length_b   1.000
_cell.length_c   1.000
_cell.angle_alpha   90.00
_cell.angle_beta   90.00
_cell.angle_gamma   90.00
#
_symmetry.space_group_name_H-M   'P 1'
#
loop_
_entity.id
_entity.type
_entity.pdbx_description
1 polymer ?
#
loop_
_entity_poly.entity_id
_entity_poly.type
_entity_poly.pdbx_seq_one_letter_code
_entity_poly.pdbx_strand_id
1 'polypeptide(L)'
;DAATAGGARLPVAYGRAAGGPGYAFRSAPPGVVSGPDVLPPPDYNPLYACAAAVFSLFGDDERLAGRSGVLETAVGGTAQGDERVFGALAALFRATPEGERYVQLYLAHGPEMGRIGLADPALLWDGYGTLQNFMPGLAALVSGNGRGVTVTQQMADDALDVWTRIAAQASPALAAVIQQELAASSNLQDFVGLTFDEWALAIGVPPPRRVFLPVVKTAD
;
A
#
# COMPACT_ATOMS: atom_id res chain seq x y z
N ASP A 1 -4.76 -47.60 -0.52
CA ASP A 1 -5.55 -46.36 -0.57
C ASP A 1 -4.83 -45.21 0.11
N ALA A 2 -4.08 -44.43 -0.67
CA ALA A 2 -3.47 -43.18 -0.25
C ALA A 2 -3.93 -42.12 -1.26
N ALA A 3 -4.90 -41.30 -0.88
CA ALA A 3 -5.36 -40.17 -1.69
C ALA A 3 -4.39 -39.00 -1.48
N THR A 4 -3.66 -38.71 -2.55
CA THR A 4 -2.72 -37.60 -2.70
C THR A 4 -3.42 -36.27 -2.41
N ALA A 5 -2.91 -35.51 -1.44
CA ALA A 5 -3.27 -34.11 -1.22
C ALA A 5 -2.75 -33.26 -2.40
N GLY A 6 -3.55 -33.18 -3.46
CA GLY A 6 -3.31 -32.29 -4.59
C GLY A 6 -3.51 -30.84 -4.17
N GLY A 7 -2.52 -30.00 -4.45
CA GLY A 7 -2.49 -28.60 -4.07
C GLY A 7 -3.74 -27.84 -4.48
N ALA A 8 -4.49 -27.36 -3.50
CA ALA A 8 -5.60 -26.45 -3.71
C ALA A 8 -5.03 -25.10 -4.17
N ARG A 9 -5.01 -24.87 -5.49
CA ARG A 9 -4.81 -23.53 -6.05
C ARG A 9 -6.07 -22.74 -5.78
N LEU A 10 -5.98 -21.64 -5.03
CA LEU A 10 -7.06 -20.66 -4.91
C LEU A 10 -7.27 -19.99 -6.28
N PRO A 11 -8.44 -20.12 -6.91
CA PRO A 11 -8.74 -19.36 -8.12
C PRO A 11 -9.03 -17.90 -7.71
N VAL A 12 -8.09 -17.01 -8.01
CA VAL A 12 -8.28 -15.56 -7.84
C VAL A 12 -8.81 -15.01 -9.16
N ALA A 13 -10.01 -14.43 -9.16
CA ALA A 13 -10.51 -13.68 -10.31
C ALA A 13 -10.23 -12.19 -10.12
N TYR A 14 -9.62 -11.58 -11.12
CA TYR A 14 -9.44 -10.13 -11.21
C TYR A 14 -10.42 -9.56 -12.23
N GLY A 15 -11.11 -8.49 -11.86
CA GLY A 15 -12.03 -7.79 -12.75
C GLY A 15 -12.09 -6.31 -12.43
N ARG A 16 -11.92 -5.47 -13.46
CA ARG A 16 -12.22 -4.04 -13.35
C ARG A 16 -13.74 -3.89 -13.31
N ALA A 17 -14.28 -3.24 -12.29
CA ALA A 17 -15.70 -2.92 -12.26
C ALA A 17 -16.03 -2.04 -13.49
N ALA A 18 -17.07 -2.41 -14.24
CA ALA A 18 -17.52 -1.63 -15.38
C ALA A 18 -17.99 -0.25 -14.90
N GLY A 19 -17.13 0.76 -15.02
CA GLY A 19 -17.44 2.16 -14.71
C GLY A 19 -16.65 2.82 -13.58
N GLY A 20 -15.67 2.16 -12.95
CA GLY A 20 -14.86 2.76 -11.86
C GLY A 20 -13.34 2.58 -12.02
N PRO A 21 -12.52 3.38 -11.30
CA PRO A 21 -11.07 3.16 -11.19
C PRO A 21 -10.70 2.03 -10.21
N GLY A 22 -11.67 1.43 -9.51
CA GLY A 22 -11.43 0.38 -8.52
C GLY A 22 -11.17 -0.99 -9.13
N TYR A 23 -10.23 -1.71 -8.52
CA TYR A 23 -10.06 -3.15 -8.71
C TYR A 23 -10.97 -3.86 -7.71
N ALA A 24 -11.82 -4.76 -8.18
CA ALA A 24 -12.59 -5.64 -7.30
C ALA A 24 -11.91 -7.00 -7.28
N PHE A 25 -11.42 -7.43 -6.11
CA PHE A 25 -10.91 -8.77 -5.89
C PHE A 25 -11.98 -9.60 -5.20
N ARG A 26 -12.28 -10.77 -5.76
CA ARG A 26 -13.20 -11.73 -5.14
C ARG A 26 -12.58 -13.12 -5.24
N SER A 27 -12.74 -13.92 -4.19
CA SER A 27 -12.56 -15.36 -4.27
C SER A 27 -13.48 -15.92 -5.36
N ALA A 28 -12.92 -16.48 -6.43
CA ALA A 28 -13.73 -17.05 -7.48
C ALA A 28 -14.33 -18.40 -7.01
N PRO A 29 -15.56 -18.74 -7.39
CA PRO A 29 -16.06 -20.10 -7.19
C PRO A 29 -15.16 -21.09 -7.96
N PRO A 30 -15.01 -22.33 -7.46
CA PRO A 30 -14.19 -23.34 -8.12
C PRO A 30 -14.69 -23.56 -9.55
N GLY A 31 -13.86 -23.23 -10.55
CA GLY A 31 -14.17 -23.42 -11.98
C GLY A 31 -13.85 -22.25 -12.91
N VAL A 32 -13.44 -21.08 -12.41
CA VAL A 32 -12.99 -19.96 -13.27
C VAL A 32 -11.51 -20.13 -13.63
N VAL A 33 -11.24 -20.46 -14.89
CA VAL A 33 -9.88 -20.59 -15.44
C VAL A 33 -9.32 -19.20 -15.70
N SER A 34 -8.24 -18.83 -15.02
CA SER A 34 -7.48 -17.61 -15.29
C SER A 34 -6.67 -17.77 -16.60
N GLY A 35 -6.41 -16.66 -17.29
CA GLY A 35 -5.56 -16.60 -18.49
C GLY A 35 -4.12 -17.08 -18.26
N PRO A 36 -3.26 -17.06 -19.30
CA PRO A 36 -2.10 -17.94 -19.42
C PRO A 36 -1.19 -17.91 -18.19
N ASP A 37 -0.99 -19.11 -17.63
CA ASP A 37 -0.17 -19.43 -16.48
C ASP A 37 1.26 -18.87 -16.64
N VAL A 38 1.56 -17.79 -15.93
CA VAL A 38 2.93 -17.51 -15.48
C VAL A 38 2.91 -17.63 -13.97
N LEU A 39 3.18 -18.84 -13.48
CA LEU A 39 3.49 -19.02 -12.07
C LEU A 39 4.77 -18.22 -11.78
N PRO A 40 4.75 -17.34 -10.77
CA PRO A 40 5.98 -16.68 -10.36
C PRO A 40 6.98 -17.73 -9.87
N PRO A 41 8.30 -17.52 -10.08
CA PRO A 41 9.30 -18.51 -9.72
C PRO A 41 9.29 -18.78 -8.20
N PRO A 42 9.76 -19.95 -7.74
CA PRO A 42 9.60 -20.41 -6.35
C PRO A 42 10.32 -19.56 -5.29
N ASP A 43 11.15 -18.60 -5.74
CA ASP A 43 11.87 -17.60 -4.97
C ASP A 43 11.26 -16.18 -5.09
N TYR A 44 10.19 -16.02 -5.86
CA TYR A 44 9.46 -14.76 -5.98
C TYR A 44 8.65 -14.50 -4.72
N ASN A 45 9.21 -13.67 -3.85
CA ASN A 45 8.49 -13.05 -2.77
C ASN A 45 8.04 -11.65 -3.25
N PRO A 46 6.73 -11.37 -3.40
CA PRO A 46 6.23 -10.04 -3.77
C PRO A 46 6.59 -8.98 -2.71
N LEU A 47 6.92 -9.41 -1.48
CA LEU A 47 7.50 -8.57 -0.44
C LEU A 47 9.02 -8.41 -0.55
N TYR A 48 9.75 -9.10 -1.44
CA TYR A 48 11.17 -8.80 -1.66
C TYR A 48 11.35 -7.51 -2.48
N ALA A 49 10.46 -7.27 -3.45
CA ALA A 49 10.37 -6.01 -4.16
C ALA A 49 9.90 -4.89 -3.20
N CYS A 50 8.87 -5.14 -2.39
CA CYS A 50 8.46 -4.17 -1.38
C CYS A 50 9.50 -3.99 -0.26
N ALA A 51 10.14 -5.03 0.26
CA ALA A 51 11.12 -4.89 1.34
C ALA A 51 12.42 -4.23 0.84
N ALA A 52 12.96 -4.61 -0.31
CA ALA A 52 14.14 -3.93 -0.85
C ALA A 52 13.83 -2.47 -1.22
N ALA A 53 12.67 -2.17 -1.79
CA ALA A 53 12.25 -0.79 -2.07
C ALA A 53 11.96 -0.01 -0.78
N VAL A 54 11.19 -0.56 0.17
CA VAL A 54 10.87 0.07 1.45
C VAL A 54 12.12 0.27 2.31
N PHE A 55 12.98 -0.74 2.49
CA PHE A 55 14.23 -0.57 3.24
C PHE A 55 15.15 0.47 2.57
N SER A 56 15.11 0.61 1.24
CA SER A 56 15.84 1.67 0.51
C SER A 56 15.13 3.04 0.53
N LEU A 57 13.81 3.08 0.69
CA LEU A 57 12.98 4.31 0.79
C LEU A 57 12.98 4.87 2.22
N PHE A 58 13.19 4.01 3.23
CA PHE A 58 13.13 4.36 4.63
C PHE A 58 14.47 4.26 5.38
N GLY A 59 15.55 3.78 4.77
CA GLY A 59 16.88 3.72 5.38
C GLY A 59 17.97 4.40 4.54
N ASP A 60 18.78 5.23 5.18
CA ASP A 60 20.07 5.69 4.64
C ASP A 60 21.06 4.51 4.69
N ASP A 61 21.16 3.68 3.65
CA ASP A 61 22.24 2.69 3.60
C ASP A 61 22.84 2.54 2.19
N GLU A 62 24.04 3.11 2.02
CA GLU A 62 24.94 2.98 0.87
C GLU A 62 25.39 1.53 0.58
N ARG A 63 24.87 0.53 1.31
CA ARG A 63 25.33 -0.86 1.25
C ARG A 63 24.74 -1.72 0.13
N LEU A 64 23.77 -1.24 -0.63
CA LEU A 64 23.18 -2.01 -1.76
C LEU A 64 23.82 -1.72 -3.14
N ALA A 65 24.79 -0.80 -3.23
CA ALA A 65 25.51 -0.51 -4.48
C ALA A 65 26.39 -1.66 -5.00
N GLY A 66 26.53 -2.77 -4.26
CA GLY A 66 27.43 -3.87 -4.58
C GLY A 66 26.83 -5.06 -5.33
N ARG A 67 25.52 -5.08 -5.65
CA ARG A 67 24.89 -6.21 -6.37
C ARG A 67 24.18 -5.74 -7.63
N SER A 68 24.98 -5.33 -8.63
CA SER A 68 24.57 -5.40 -10.04
C SER A 68 24.36 -6.87 -10.42
N GLY A 69 23.10 -7.28 -10.49
CA GLY A 69 22.72 -8.63 -10.91
C GLY A 69 21.33 -8.63 -11.52
N VAL A 70 21.26 -8.15 -12.77
CA VAL A 70 20.23 -8.44 -13.79
C VAL A 70 18.77 -8.38 -13.30
N LEU A 71 18.24 -7.16 -13.27
CA LEU A 71 16.79 -6.92 -13.19
C LEU A 71 16.28 -6.72 -14.63
N GLU A 72 16.08 -7.81 -15.37
CA GLU A 72 15.48 -7.74 -16.70
C GLU A 72 14.12 -8.44 -16.73
N THR A 73 13.09 -7.60 -16.76
CA THR A 73 11.74 -7.82 -17.32
C THR A 73 10.87 -8.95 -16.77
N ALA A 74 9.91 -8.57 -15.91
CA ALA A 74 8.60 -9.20 -15.88
C ALA A 74 7.49 -8.12 -15.76
N VAL A 75 6.82 -7.91 -16.90
CA VAL A 75 5.44 -7.38 -17.07
C VAL A 75 5.12 -5.97 -16.53
N GLY A 76 5.25 -4.98 -17.43
CA GLY A 76 4.14 -4.05 -17.71
C GLY A 76 3.89 -2.87 -16.76
N GLY A 77 4.88 -1.99 -16.58
CA GLY A 77 4.66 -0.53 -16.49
C GLY A 77 3.80 0.03 -15.34
N THR A 78 4.25 -0.06 -14.09
CA THR A 78 3.80 0.82 -12.97
C THR A 78 4.84 1.00 -11.85
N ALA A 79 5.77 0.06 -11.65
CA ALA A 79 6.70 0.05 -10.52
C ALA A 79 7.52 1.36 -10.34
N GLN A 80 8.01 1.96 -11.43
CA GLN A 80 8.75 3.24 -11.36
C GLN A 80 7.88 4.43 -10.93
N GLY A 81 6.56 4.37 -11.13
CA GLY A 81 5.62 5.39 -10.68
C GLY A 81 5.35 5.28 -9.18
N ASP A 82 5.06 4.06 -8.72
CA ASP A 82 4.72 3.78 -7.34
C ASP A 82 5.89 4.05 -6.39
N GLU A 83 7.11 3.65 -6.76
CA GLU A 83 8.34 3.94 -6.00
C GLU A 83 8.54 5.45 -5.77
N ARG A 84 8.28 6.28 -6.79
CA ARG A 84 8.36 7.74 -6.66
C ARG A 84 7.29 8.29 -5.73
N VAL A 85 6.07 7.75 -5.80
CA VAL A 85 4.98 8.14 -4.89
C VAL A 85 5.35 7.77 -3.46
N PHE A 86 5.84 6.56 -3.20
CA PHE A 86 6.25 6.13 -1.86
C PHE A 86 7.44 6.91 -1.32
N GLY A 87 8.43 7.25 -2.15
CA GLY A 87 9.55 8.10 -1.74
C GLY A 87 9.12 9.51 -1.36
N ALA A 88 8.24 10.12 -2.16
CA ALA A 88 7.68 11.42 -1.85
C ALA A 88 6.79 11.39 -0.61
N LEU A 89 6.02 10.31 -0.42
CA LEU A 89 5.17 10.11 0.76
C LEU A 89 6.02 9.94 2.03
N ALA A 90 7.11 9.17 1.95
CA ALA A 90 8.05 9.02 3.06
C ALA A 90 8.67 10.37 3.45
N ALA A 91 9.13 11.15 2.47
CA ALA A 91 9.65 12.50 2.72
C ALA A 91 8.60 13.43 3.35
N LEU A 92 7.33 13.33 2.90
CA LEU A 92 6.23 14.12 3.44
C LEU A 92 5.93 13.76 4.89
N PHE A 93 5.87 12.48 5.24
CA PHE A 93 5.61 12.02 6.61
C PHE A 93 6.76 12.40 7.56
N ARG A 94 8.01 12.25 7.13
CA ARG A 94 9.19 12.64 7.92
C ARG A 94 9.29 14.14 8.23
N ALA A 95 8.53 14.96 7.51
CA ALA A 95 8.55 16.41 7.72
C ALA A 95 7.84 16.85 9.01
N THR A 96 7.08 15.98 9.68
CA THR A 96 6.39 16.30 10.94
C THR A 96 6.60 15.24 12.03
N PRO A 97 6.52 15.61 13.32
CA PRO A 97 6.59 14.64 14.42
C PRO A 97 5.52 13.55 14.32
N GLU A 98 4.29 13.90 13.96
CA GLU A 98 3.18 12.97 13.80
C GLU A 98 3.40 12.01 12.62
N GLY A 99 3.89 12.50 11.49
CA GLY A 99 4.22 11.65 10.35
C GLY A 99 5.42 10.74 10.61
N GLU A 100 6.46 11.25 11.29
CA GLU A 100 7.61 10.45 11.73
C GLU A 100 7.17 9.32 12.67
N ARG A 101 6.20 9.57 13.57
CA ARG A 101 5.60 8.51 14.41
C ARG A 101 5.07 7.36 13.57
N TYR A 102 4.33 7.63 12.49
CA TYR A 102 3.82 6.57 11.60
C TYR A 102 4.94 5.82 10.88
N VAL A 103 6.00 6.50 10.46
CA VAL A 103 7.20 5.86 9.89
C VAL A 103 7.83 4.91 10.92
N GLN A 104 7.96 5.33 12.17
CA GLN A 104 8.52 4.50 13.24
C GLN A 104 7.63 3.30 13.56
N LEU A 105 6.30 3.45 13.57
CA LEU A 105 5.38 2.32 13.72
C LEU A 105 5.55 1.30 12.59
N TYR A 106 5.67 1.78 11.36
CA TYR A 106 5.93 0.93 10.19
C TYR A 106 7.25 0.18 10.32
N LEU A 107 8.34 0.85 10.71
CA LEU A 107 9.66 0.23 10.87
C LEU A 107 9.67 -0.78 12.02
N ALA A 108 9.01 -0.46 13.14
CA ALA A 108 8.96 -1.32 14.31
C ALA A 108 8.18 -2.63 14.06
N HIS A 109 7.10 -2.57 13.28
CA HIS A 109 6.19 -3.71 13.10
C HIS A 109 6.17 -4.30 11.68
N GLY A 110 6.83 -3.66 10.71
CA GLY A 110 6.91 -4.08 9.32
C GLY A 110 7.36 -5.54 9.13
N PRO A 111 8.44 -6.00 9.80
CA PRO A 111 8.87 -7.40 9.71
C PRO A 111 7.81 -8.39 10.20
N GLU A 112 7.00 -8.03 11.19
CA GLU A 112 5.92 -8.87 11.69
C GLU A 112 4.74 -8.90 10.71
N MET A 113 4.29 -7.73 10.24
CA MET A 113 3.24 -7.63 9.23
C MET A 113 3.60 -8.40 7.95
N GLY A 114 4.87 -8.33 7.53
CA GLY A 114 5.37 -9.10 6.39
C GLY A 114 5.30 -10.61 6.62
N ARG A 115 5.66 -11.09 7.82
CA ARG A 115 5.53 -12.53 8.17
C ARG A 115 4.07 -12.98 8.17
N ILE A 116 3.16 -12.18 8.70
CA ILE A 116 1.71 -12.46 8.70
C ILE A 116 1.21 -12.56 7.25
N GLY A 117 1.53 -11.59 6.39
CA GLY A 117 1.15 -11.63 4.98
C GLY A 117 1.70 -12.85 4.24
N LEU A 118 2.93 -13.28 4.53
CA LEU A 118 3.49 -14.50 3.90
C LEU A 118 2.82 -15.79 4.40
N ALA A 119 2.31 -15.80 5.63
CA ALA A 119 1.59 -16.93 6.19
C ALA A 119 0.13 -17.01 5.70
N ASP A 120 -0.47 -15.88 5.34
CA ASP A 120 -1.82 -15.76 4.77
C ASP A 120 -1.79 -15.06 3.40
N PRO A 121 -1.63 -15.82 2.29
CA PRO A 121 -1.56 -15.25 0.95
C PRO A 121 -2.81 -14.46 0.53
N ALA A 122 -3.98 -14.80 1.09
CA ALA A 122 -5.20 -14.04 0.82
C ALA A 122 -5.11 -12.66 1.48
N LEU A 123 -4.70 -12.58 2.75
CA LEU A 123 -4.48 -11.31 3.45
C LEU A 123 -3.42 -10.44 2.76
N LEU A 124 -2.34 -11.05 2.27
CA LEU A 124 -1.33 -10.32 1.50
C LEU A 124 -1.91 -9.70 0.23
N TRP A 125 -2.74 -10.44 -0.49
CA TRP A 125 -3.37 -9.96 -1.71
C TRP A 125 -4.40 -8.86 -1.44
N ASP A 126 -5.22 -9.04 -0.40
CA ASP A 126 -6.19 -8.03 0.04
C ASP A 126 -5.47 -6.75 0.49
N GLY A 127 -4.37 -6.86 1.24
CA GLY A 127 -3.53 -5.72 1.61
C GLY A 127 -2.95 -4.97 0.41
N TYR A 128 -2.48 -5.70 -0.61
CA TYR A 128 -2.02 -5.09 -1.86
C TYR A 128 -3.17 -4.41 -2.62
N GLY A 129 -4.33 -5.05 -2.72
CA GLY A 129 -5.52 -4.49 -3.37
C GLY A 129 -5.98 -3.20 -2.68
N THR A 130 -6.04 -3.20 -1.35
CA THR A 130 -6.33 -2.01 -0.54
C THR A 130 -5.33 -0.90 -0.83
N LEU A 131 -4.02 -1.18 -0.83
CA LEU A 131 -3.00 -0.17 -1.13
C LEU A 131 -3.20 0.44 -2.52
N GLN A 132 -3.46 -0.39 -3.54
CA GLN A 132 -3.73 0.06 -4.91
C GLN A 132 -4.98 0.95 -5.01
N ASN A 133 -5.99 0.72 -4.18
CA ASN A 133 -7.17 1.61 -4.09
C ASN A 133 -6.81 3.00 -3.54
N PHE A 134 -5.77 3.12 -2.71
CA PHE A 134 -5.28 4.40 -2.20
C PHE A 134 -4.29 5.10 -3.14
N MET A 135 -3.62 4.38 -4.03
CA MET A 135 -2.55 4.93 -4.88
C MET A 135 -2.92 6.20 -5.67
N PRO A 136 -4.12 6.31 -6.30
CA PRO A 136 -4.50 7.54 -6.98
C PRO A 136 -4.55 8.76 -6.05
N GLY A 137 -5.04 8.57 -4.81
CA GLY A 137 -5.11 9.62 -3.81
C GLY A 137 -3.75 9.98 -3.22
N LEU A 138 -2.90 8.99 -2.96
CA LEU A 138 -1.51 9.20 -2.51
C LEU A 138 -0.69 9.94 -3.57
N ALA A 139 -0.81 9.55 -4.84
CA ALA A 139 -0.17 10.25 -5.96
C ALA A 139 -0.70 11.69 -6.09
N ALA A 140 -2.01 11.89 -5.93
CA ALA A 140 -2.59 13.23 -5.91
C ALA A 140 -2.05 14.07 -4.74
N LEU A 141 -1.96 13.51 -3.53
CA LEU A 141 -1.42 14.19 -2.35
C LEU A 141 0.02 14.66 -2.58
N VAL A 142 0.94 13.75 -2.97
CA VAL A 142 2.37 14.09 -3.12
C VAL A 142 2.63 15.04 -4.30
N SER A 143 1.72 15.09 -5.28
CA SER A 143 1.77 16.06 -6.38
C SER A 143 1.08 17.39 -6.03
N GLY A 144 0.53 17.55 -4.82
CA GLY A 144 -0.21 18.76 -4.40
C GLY A 144 -1.56 18.93 -5.11
N ASN A 145 -2.18 17.83 -5.53
CA ASN A 145 -3.53 17.73 -6.10
C ASN A 145 -4.50 16.98 -5.18
N GLY A 146 -4.17 16.75 -3.90
CA GLY A 146 -4.94 15.88 -3.00
C GLY A 146 -6.39 16.31 -2.77
N ARG A 147 -6.71 17.60 -2.96
CA ARG A 147 -8.09 18.14 -2.95
C ARG A 147 -9.02 17.53 -4.00
N GLY A 148 -8.46 16.96 -5.08
CA GLY A 148 -9.23 16.40 -6.19
C GLY A 148 -9.64 14.94 -6.00
N VAL A 149 -9.17 14.27 -4.95
CA VAL A 149 -9.44 12.86 -4.67
C VAL A 149 -9.91 12.73 -3.23
N THR A 150 -10.98 11.98 -3.02
CA THR A 150 -11.63 11.79 -1.72
C THR A 150 -11.47 10.36 -1.25
N VAL A 151 -11.26 10.17 0.06
CA VAL A 151 -11.32 8.85 0.70
C VAL A 151 -12.76 8.36 0.67
N THR A 152 -12.99 7.23 0.02
CA THR A 152 -14.33 6.64 -0.14
C THR A 152 -14.65 5.67 1.00
N GLN A 153 -15.94 5.37 1.19
CA GLN A 153 -16.37 4.33 2.15
C GLN A 153 -15.68 2.99 1.88
N GLN A 154 -15.65 2.56 0.60
CA GLN A 154 -15.03 1.29 0.22
C GLN A 154 -13.55 1.22 0.62
N MET A 155 -12.81 2.32 0.44
CA MET A 155 -11.40 2.39 0.83
C MET A 155 -11.21 2.23 2.34
N ALA A 156 -12.08 2.85 3.14
CA ALA A 156 -12.04 2.72 4.60
C ALA A 156 -12.41 1.29 5.04
N ASP A 157 -13.44 0.70 4.43
CA ASP A 157 -13.89 -0.67 4.73
C ASP A 157 -12.82 -1.71 4.36
N ASP A 158 -12.21 -1.60 3.17
CA ASP A 158 -11.13 -2.48 2.70
C ASP A 158 -9.89 -2.39 3.62
N ALA A 159 -9.55 -1.18 4.06
CA ALA A 159 -8.44 -0.97 5.00
C ALA A 159 -8.76 -1.54 6.38
N LEU A 160 -9.99 -1.35 6.88
CA LEU A 160 -10.41 -1.88 8.16
C LEU A 160 -10.38 -3.41 8.18
N ASP A 161 -10.84 -4.09 7.13
CA ASP A 161 -10.75 -5.55 7.02
C ASP A 161 -9.30 -6.04 7.11
N VAL A 162 -8.40 -5.45 6.34
CA VAL A 162 -6.97 -5.81 6.36
C VAL A 162 -6.37 -5.61 7.74
N TRP A 163 -6.58 -4.44 8.37
CA TRP A 163 -6.01 -4.15 9.69
C TRP A 163 -6.55 -5.06 10.78
N THR A 164 -7.85 -5.37 10.77
CA THR A 164 -8.46 -6.27 11.76
C THR A 164 -7.96 -7.70 11.61
N ARG A 165 -7.74 -8.18 10.38
CA ARG A 165 -7.17 -9.51 10.12
C ARG A 165 -5.70 -9.62 10.48
N ILE A 166 -4.91 -8.56 10.26
CA ILE A 166 -3.53 -8.49 10.78
C ILE A 166 -3.56 -8.55 12.31
N ALA A 167 -4.40 -7.74 12.96
CA ALA A 167 -4.48 -7.71 14.43
C ALA A 167 -4.87 -9.06 15.05
N ALA A 168 -5.71 -9.85 14.37
CA ALA A 168 -6.10 -11.19 14.83
C ALA A 168 -4.96 -12.22 14.84
N GLN A 169 -3.92 -12.00 14.03
CA GLN A 169 -2.76 -12.89 13.90
C GLN A 169 -1.47 -12.30 14.52
N ALA A 170 -1.53 -11.03 14.91
CA ALA A 170 -0.40 -10.27 15.43
C ALA A 170 -0.02 -10.66 16.85
N SER A 171 1.22 -10.35 17.22
CA SER A 171 1.67 -10.32 18.61
C SER A 171 0.82 -9.36 19.44
N PRO A 172 0.76 -9.53 20.78
CA PRO A 172 0.01 -8.62 21.65
C PRO A 172 0.43 -7.15 21.49
N ALA A 173 1.70 -6.89 21.21
CA ALA A 173 2.20 -5.52 21.00
C ALA A 173 1.65 -4.89 19.71
N LEU A 174 1.76 -5.57 18.57
CA LEU A 174 1.25 -5.07 17.29
C LEU A 174 -0.29 -4.98 17.31
N ALA A 175 -0.99 -5.97 17.86
CA ALA A 175 -2.44 -5.93 17.98
C ALA A 175 -2.91 -4.71 18.78
N ALA A 176 -2.24 -4.37 19.88
CA ALA A 176 -2.55 -3.19 20.69
C ALA A 176 -2.35 -1.88 19.92
N VAL A 177 -1.26 -1.75 19.16
CA VAL A 177 -0.99 -0.57 18.31
C VAL A 177 -2.08 -0.40 17.25
N ILE A 178 -2.43 -1.48 16.54
CA ILE A 178 -3.49 -1.43 15.51
C ILE A 178 -4.82 -0.99 16.13
N GLN A 179 -5.21 -1.58 17.26
CA GLN A 179 -6.45 -1.24 17.95
C GLN A 179 -6.46 0.21 18.43
N GLN A 180 -5.33 0.73 18.91
CA GLN A 180 -5.20 2.13 19.31
C GLN A 180 -5.41 3.09 18.14
N GLU A 181 -4.78 2.84 16.98
CA GLU A 181 -4.94 3.69 15.80
C GLU A 181 -6.34 3.62 15.20
N LEU A 182 -6.94 2.41 15.15
CA LEU A 182 -8.32 2.24 14.70
C LEU A 182 -9.30 2.95 15.63
N ALA A 183 -9.14 2.83 16.95
CA ALA A 183 -9.98 3.53 17.91
C ALA A 183 -9.85 5.06 17.81
N ALA A 184 -8.63 5.57 17.57
CA ALA A 184 -8.38 7.01 17.43
C ALA A 184 -9.01 7.65 16.17
N SER A 185 -9.41 6.83 15.19
CA SER A 185 -9.97 7.26 13.91
C SER A 185 -11.40 6.75 13.67
N SER A 186 -12.09 6.35 14.75
CA SER A 186 -13.44 5.77 14.69
C SER A 186 -13.53 4.61 13.69
N ASN A 187 -12.54 3.70 13.69
CA ASN A 187 -12.35 2.64 12.70
C ASN A 187 -12.27 3.18 11.27
N LEU A 188 -11.42 4.20 11.07
CA LEU A 188 -11.20 4.91 9.81
C LEU A 188 -12.40 5.72 9.28
N GLN A 189 -13.54 5.72 9.98
CA GLN A 189 -14.74 6.43 9.54
C GLN A 189 -14.56 7.95 9.56
N ASP A 190 -13.67 8.47 10.42
CA ASP A 190 -13.35 9.89 10.48
C ASP A 190 -12.71 10.41 9.17
N PHE A 191 -12.23 9.52 8.31
CA PHE A 191 -11.59 9.86 7.05
C PHE A 191 -12.55 9.81 5.85
N VAL A 192 -13.70 9.14 5.97
CA VAL A 192 -14.63 8.99 4.85
C VAL A 192 -15.18 10.35 4.44
N GLY A 193 -15.08 10.66 3.14
CA GLY A 193 -15.51 11.94 2.59
C GLY A 193 -14.46 13.06 2.69
N LEU A 194 -13.34 12.85 3.38
CA LEU A 194 -12.21 13.78 3.35
C LEU A 194 -11.47 13.69 2.02
N THR A 195 -11.06 14.84 1.49
CA THR A 195 -10.03 14.86 0.44
C THR A 195 -8.70 14.33 0.97
N PHE A 196 -7.79 13.90 0.11
CA PHE A 196 -6.48 13.42 0.56
C PHE A 196 -5.63 14.50 1.25
N ASP A 197 -5.87 15.79 0.95
CA ASP A 197 -5.28 16.91 1.69
C ASP A 197 -5.84 16.99 3.13
N GLU A 198 -7.16 16.86 3.27
CA GLU A 198 -7.84 16.89 4.57
C GLU A 198 -7.51 15.64 5.41
N TRP A 199 -7.44 14.47 4.78
CA TRP A 199 -6.97 13.24 5.40
C TRP A 199 -5.54 13.39 5.94
N ALA A 200 -4.63 13.91 5.12
CA ALA A 200 -3.24 14.14 5.53
C ALA A 200 -3.16 15.12 6.73
N LEU A 201 -3.94 16.21 6.69
CA LEU A 201 -4.06 17.14 7.82
C LEU A 201 -4.61 16.47 9.08
N ALA A 202 -5.63 15.60 8.94
CA ALA A 202 -6.25 14.90 10.07
C ALA A 202 -5.27 13.98 10.81
N ILE A 203 -4.27 13.44 10.12
CA ILE A 203 -3.21 12.61 10.72
C ILE A 203 -1.94 13.40 11.08
N GLY A 204 -1.97 14.73 11.03
CA GLY A 204 -0.82 15.58 11.39
C GLY A 204 0.28 15.66 10.32
N VAL A 205 -0.06 15.38 9.05
CA VAL A 205 0.85 15.46 7.89
C VAL A 205 0.37 16.56 6.94
N PRO A 206 0.92 17.78 7.01
CA PRO A 206 0.51 18.89 6.15
C PRO A 206 0.73 18.56 4.67
N PRO A 207 -0.25 18.78 3.78
CA PRO A 207 -0.08 18.55 2.36
C PRO A 207 0.97 19.51 1.77
N PRO A 208 1.66 19.12 0.69
CA PRO A 208 2.67 19.96 0.08
C PRO A 208 2.04 21.27 -0.43
N ARG A 209 2.59 22.40 0.05
CA ARG A 209 2.13 23.72 -0.38
C ARG A 209 2.58 23.99 -1.81
N ARG A 210 1.64 24.17 -2.73
CA ARG A 210 1.95 24.78 -4.03
C ARG A 210 2.20 26.27 -3.81
N VAL A 211 3.46 26.67 -3.84
CA VAL A 211 3.82 28.08 -3.97
C VAL A 211 3.57 28.49 -5.42
N PHE A 212 2.44 29.12 -5.69
CA PHE A 212 2.22 29.80 -6.96
C PHE A 212 3.10 31.04 -6.98
N LEU A 213 4.26 30.96 -7.64
CA LEU A 213 5.03 32.15 -7.96
C LEU A 213 4.25 32.92 -9.04
N PRO A 214 3.94 34.22 -8.83
CA PRO A 214 3.34 35.01 -9.90
C PRO A 214 4.29 35.04 -11.09
N VAL A 215 3.78 34.78 -12.29
CA VAL A 215 4.55 34.95 -13.52
C VAL A 215 4.84 36.44 -13.66
N VAL A 216 6.07 36.84 -13.31
CA VAL A 216 6.56 38.18 -13.61
C VAL A 216 6.78 38.22 -15.11
N LYS A 217 5.82 38.79 -15.85
CA LYS A 217 6.07 39.22 -17.22
C LYS A 217 7.09 40.35 -17.13
N THR A 218 8.33 40.09 -17.52
CA THR A 218 9.28 41.16 -17.83
C THR A 218 8.71 41.92 -19.02
N ALA A 219 8.44 43.21 -18.82
CA ALA A 219 8.08 44.11 -19.91
C ALA A 219 9.34 44.33 -20.77
N ASP A 220 9.25 43.97 -22.05
CA ASP A 220 10.17 44.44 -23.09
C ASP A 220 9.75 45.83 -23.57
#